data_AF-A0A4U6ARA6-F1
#
_entry.id   AF-A0A4U6ARA6-F1
#
_cell.length_a   1.000
_cell.length_b   1.000
_cell.length_c   1.000
_cell.angle_alpha   90.00
_cell.angle_beta   90.00
_cell.angle_gamma   90.00
#
_symmetry.space_group_name_H-M   'P 1'
#
loop_
_entity.id
_entity.type
_entity.pdbx_description
1 polymer ?
#
loop_
_entity_poly.entity_id
_entity_poly.type
_entity_poly.pdbx_seq_one_letter_code
_entity_poly.pdbx_strand_id
1 'polypeptide(L)'
;MFHVSIELVELGARGFDAVDLDTTEWSHWVDVDPADTLTPATGKDWVWREDQVRELLSAPRERPLFVSGCAANMERLFPWIDRIVLLSAPLPTILQRLAQRGPGAYGHSEEERQNVMALILKVEPLLRGSADLEIQTTKSLSATAEEIAAILGD
;
A
#
# COMPACT_ATOMS: atom_id res chain seq x y z
N MET A 1 6.13 5.60 -0.15
CA MET A 1 4.82 4.97 0.11
C MET A 1 4.96 4.25 1.44
N PHE A 2 4.51 4.84 2.56
CA PHE A 2 4.81 4.35 3.93
C PHE A 2 3.67 4.63 4.93
N HIS A 3 2.45 4.89 4.44
CA HIS A 3 1.31 4.98 5.36
C HIS A 3 0.87 3.58 5.77
N VAL A 4 0.77 2.67 4.79
CA VAL A 4 0.10 1.37 4.88
C VAL A 4 0.65 0.41 5.95
N SER A 5 1.93 0.53 6.35
CA SER A 5 2.53 -0.34 7.36
C SER A 5 1.95 -0.13 8.77
N ILE A 6 1.39 1.05 9.09
CA ILE A 6 0.94 1.35 10.46
C ILE A 6 -0.50 0.86 10.70
N GLU A 7 -1.36 0.85 9.68
CA GLU A 7 -2.70 0.27 9.76
C GLU A 7 -2.61 -1.26 9.96
N LEU A 8 -1.61 -1.92 9.33
CA LEU A 8 -1.35 -3.34 9.57
C LEU A 8 -0.96 -3.64 11.02
N VAL A 9 -0.18 -2.76 11.67
CA VAL A 9 0.19 -2.93 13.09
C VAL A 9 -1.06 -2.88 13.99
N GLU A 10 -1.99 -1.98 13.72
CA GLU A 10 -3.26 -1.88 14.44
C GLU A 10 -4.17 -3.09 14.19
N LEU A 11 -4.20 -3.62 12.97
CA LEU A 11 -4.94 -4.85 12.63
C LEU A 11 -4.32 -6.08 13.34
N GLY A 12 -2.99 -6.16 13.37
CA GLY A 12 -2.27 -7.19 14.13
C GLY A 12 -2.54 -7.11 15.63
N ALA A 13 -2.59 -5.90 16.20
CA ALA A 13 -2.97 -5.69 17.61
C ALA A 13 -4.41 -6.15 17.93
N ARG A 14 -5.28 -6.23 16.91
CA ARG A 14 -6.66 -6.75 17.00
C ARG A 14 -6.74 -8.26 16.73
N GLY A 15 -5.60 -8.92 16.50
CA GLY A 15 -5.48 -10.36 16.34
C GLY A 15 -5.71 -10.87 14.93
N PHE A 16 -5.69 -10.00 13.92
CA PHE A 16 -5.69 -10.43 12.52
C PHE A 16 -4.28 -10.73 12.04
N ASP A 17 -4.17 -11.64 11.07
CA ASP A 17 -2.91 -11.82 10.35
C ASP A 17 -2.72 -10.62 9.41
N ALA A 18 -1.59 -9.94 9.53
CA ALA A 18 -1.29 -8.72 8.80
C ALA A 18 0.15 -8.75 8.27
N VAL A 19 0.33 -8.63 6.95
CA VAL A 19 1.64 -8.77 6.29
C VAL A 19 1.93 -7.58 5.38
N ASP A 20 3.09 -6.96 5.57
CA ASP A 20 3.60 -5.90 4.70
C ASP A 20 4.42 -6.53 3.55
N LEU A 21 3.87 -6.48 2.33
CA LEU A 21 4.50 -7.03 1.14
C LEU A 21 5.61 -6.13 0.58
N ASP A 22 5.72 -4.89 1.05
CA ASP A 22 6.77 -3.95 0.61
C ASP A 22 8.12 -4.18 1.32
N THR A 23 8.38 -5.42 1.75
CA THR A 23 9.62 -5.83 2.43
C THR A 23 10.47 -6.74 1.54
N THR A 24 11.76 -6.87 1.85
CA THR A 24 12.70 -7.71 1.05
C THR A 24 12.36 -9.20 1.07
N GLU A 25 11.58 -9.63 2.06
CA GLU A 25 11.02 -10.98 2.17
C GLU A 25 10.05 -11.22 1.01
N TRP A 26 9.08 -10.34 0.82
CA TRP A 26 8.00 -10.51 -0.15
C TRP A 26 8.25 -9.87 -1.51
N SER A 27 9.27 -9.02 -1.61
CA SER A 27 9.55 -8.24 -2.82
C SER A 27 11.01 -8.27 -3.22
N HIS A 28 11.27 -7.95 -4.48
CA HIS A 28 12.62 -7.86 -5.04
C HIS A 28 12.74 -6.81 -6.14
N TRP A 29 13.98 -6.36 -6.35
CA TRP A 29 14.31 -5.47 -7.45
C TRP A 29 14.36 -6.23 -8.78
N VAL A 30 13.78 -5.65 -9.82
CA VAL A 30 13.88 -6.11 -11.21
C VAL A 30 14.37 -4.98 -12.11
N ASP A 31 14.99 -5.34 -13.23
CA ASP A 31 15.35 -4.40 -14.29
C ASP A 31 14.11 -4.03 -15.10
N VAL A 32 13.93 -2.73 -15.34
CA VAL A 32 12.84 -2.17 -16.15
C VAL A 32 13.38 -1.09 -17.07
N ASP A 33 12.55 -0.61 -18.00
CA ASP A 33 12.93 0.49 -18.91
C ASP A 33 13.36 1.72 -18.09
N PRO A 34 14.60 2.23 -18.25
CA PRO A 34 15.04 3.46 -17.60
C PRO A 34 14.21 4.70 -17.97
N ALA A 35 13.45 4.65 -19.05
CA ALA A 35 12.50 5.69 -19.44
C ALA A 35 11.19 5.64 -18.64
N ASP A 36 10.92 4.57 -17.90
CA ASP A 36 9.79 4.53 -16.98
C ASP A 36 10.08 5.45 -15.78
N THR A 37 9.23 6.46 -15.63
CA THR A 37 9.35 7.51 -14.59
C THR A 37 8.42 7.27 -13.42
N LEU A 38 7.64 6.17 -13.45
CA LEU A 38 6.74 5.79 -12.37
C LEU A 38 7.39 4.80 -11.39
N THR A 39 8.62 4.35 -11.68
CA THR A 39 9.34 3.37 -10.87
C THR A 39 10.01 4.03 -9.66
N PRO A 40 10.20 3.28 -8.56
CA PRO A 40 10.84 3.80 -7.36
C PRO A 40 12.34 4.09 -7.52
N ALA A 41 12.98 3.56 -8.57
CA ALA A 41 14.37 3.83 -8.92
C ALA A 41 14.59 3.80 -10.44
N THR A 42 15.56 4.57 -10.94
CA THR A 42 15.86 4.62 -12.39
C THR A 42 16.27 3.25 -12.92
N GLY A 43 15.52 2.73 -13.90
CA GLY A 43 15.76 1.43 -14.52
C GLY A 43 15.54 0.23 -13.60
N LYS A 44 14.94 0.45 -12.42
CA LYS A 44 14.67 -0.59 -11.42
C LYS A 44 13.27 -0.45 -10.85
N ASP A 45 12.56 -1.55 -10.76
CA ASP A 45 11.26 -1.60 -10.09
C ASP A 45 11.26 -2.57 -8.91
N TRP A 46 10.41 -2.29 -7.93
CA TRP A 46 10.21 -3.10 -6.73
C TRP A 46 8.93 -3.90 -6.89
N VAL A 47 9.07 -5.20 -7.18
CA VAL A 47 7.95 -6.07 -7.51
C VAL A 47 7.80 -7.18 -6.48
N TRP A 48 6.55 -7.64 -6.32
CA TRP A 48 6.25 -8.76 -5.43
C TRP A 48 6.82 -10.06 -6.00
N ARG A 49 7.35 -10.91 -5.12
CA ARG A 49 7.75 -12.29 -5.44
C ARG A 49 6.50 -13.13 -5.65
N GLU A 50 6.00 -13.15 -6.88
CA GLU A 50 4.67 -13.69 -7.24
C GLU A 50 4.39 -15.07 -6.65
N ASP A 51 5.33 -16.01 -6.77
CA ASP A 51 5.13 -17.37 -6.26
C ASP A 51 4.96 -17.41 -4.74
N GLN A 52 5.73 -16.61 -4.00
CA GLN A 52 5.69 -16.55 -2.54
C GLN A 52 4.41 -15.85 -2.06
N VAL A 53 4.07 -14.71 -2.68
CA VAL A 53 2.84 -13.98 -2.33
C VAL A 53 1.62 -14.82 -2.68
N ARG A 54 1.62 -15.54 -3.80
CA ARG A 54 0.54 -16.47 -4.13
C ARG A 54 0.41 -17.59 -3.10
N GLU A 55 1.53 -18.18 -2.67
CA GLU A 55 1.52 -19.20 -1.62
C GLU A 55 0.93 -18.64 -0.32
N LEU A 56 1.38 -17.44 0.10
CA LEU A 56 0.85 -16.73 1.25
C LEU A 56 -0.67 -16.53 1.16
N LEU A 57 -1.17 -16.03 0.03
CA LEU A 57 -2.59 -15.72 -0.17
C LEU A 57 -3.45 -16.99 -0.27
N SER A 58 -2.90 -18.08 -0.84
CA SER A 58 -3.63 -19.34 -1.02
C SER A 58 -3.67 -20.24 0.21
N ALA A 59 -2.88 -19.94 1.25
CA ALA A 59 -2.82 -20.76 2.46
C ALA A 59 -4.18 -20.76 3.19
N PRO A 60 -4.71 -21.94 3.57
CA PRO A 60 -5.95 -22.03 4.33
C PRO A 60 -5.85 -21.29 5.66
N ARG A 61 -6.88 -20.50 6.01
CA ARG A 61 -6.94 -19.74 7.26
C ARG A 61 -8.34 -19.79 7.87
N GLU A 62 -8.37 -19.68 9.19
CA GLU A 62 -9.61 -19.52 9.96
C GLU A 62 -10.03 -18.05 10.08
N ARG A 63 -9.14 -17.10 9.78
CA ARG A 63 -9.36 -15.66 9.90
C ARG A 63 -8.85 -14.93 8.66
N PRO A 64 -9.39 -13.73 8.35
CA PRO A 64 -8.91 -12.91 7.26
C PRO A 64 -7.41 -12.55 7.40
N LEU A 65 -6.69 -12.62 6.28
CA LEU A 65 -5.34 -12.08 6.13
C LEU A 65 -5.44 -10.69 5.51
N PHE A 66 -4.82 -9.70 6.15
CA PHE A 66 -4.65 -8.37 5.58
C PHE A 66 -3.24 -8.23 5.00
N VAL A 67 -3.15 -7.81 3.75
CA VAL A 67 -1.88 -7.52 3.10
C VAL A 67 -1.80 -6.05 2.72
N SER A 68 -0.60 -5.49 2.84
CA SER A 68 -0.27 -4.13 2.41
C SER A 68 0.76 -4.18 1.29
N GLY A 69 0.65 -3.27 0.35
CA GLY A 69 1.71 -2.94 -0.59
C GLY A 69 1.13 -2.43 -1.90
N CYS A 70 2.01 -1.95 -2.77
CA CYS A 70 1.63 -1.64 -4.14
C CYS A 70 2.82 -1.91 -5.05
N ALA A 71 2.65 -2.91 -5.93
CA ALA A 71 3.66 -3.29 -6.91
C ALA A 71 3.04 -3.35 -8.30
N ALA A 72 3.85 -3.11 -9.33
CA ALA A 72 3.40 -3.12 -10.72
C ALA A 72 2.78 -4.46 -11.16
N ASN A 73 3.13 -5.57 -10.49
CA ASN A 73 2.63 -6.90 -10.78
C ASN A 73 1.47 -7.36 -9.87
N MET A 74 0.92 -6.48 -9.03
CA MET A 74 -0.15 -6.85 -8.09
C MET A 74 -1.42 -7.39 -8.78
N GLU A 75 -1.76 -6.88 -9.98
CA GLU A 75 -2.96 -7.29 -10.74
C GLU A 75 -2.98 -8.80 -11.02
N ARG A 76 -1.79 -9.41 -11.15
CA ARG A 76 -1.65 -10.84 -11.39
C ARG A 76 -2.14 -11.67 -10.22
N LEU A 77 -2.19 -11.10 -9.02
CA LEU A 77 -2.54 -11.77 -7.77
C LEU A 77 -3.97 -11.47 -7.31
N PHE A 78 -4.70 -10.60 -8.01
CA PHE A 78 -6.11 -10.31 -7.73
C PHE A 78 -7.01 -11.55 -7.69
N PRO A 79 -6.79 -12.63 -8.48
CA PRO A 79 -7.58 -13.85 -8.35
C PRO A 79 -7.50 -14.54 -6.97
N TRP A 80 -6.51 -14.19 -6.14
CA TRP A 80 -6.33 -14.72 -4.78
C TRP A 80 -6.65 -13.68 -3.69
N ILE A 81 -7.24 -12.54 -4.06
CA ILE A 81 -7.62 -11.47 -3.14
C ILE A 81 -9.15 -11.34 -3.18
N ASP A 82 -9.80 -11.51 -2.03
CA ASP A 82 -11.26 -11.42 -1.93
C ASP A 82 -11.77 -9.97 -2.04
N ARG A 83 -10.98 -9.03 -1.52
CA ARG A 83 -11.29 -7.60 -1.45
C ARG A 83 -10.04 -6.74 -1.54
N ILE A 84 -10.06 -5.75 -2.43
CA ILE A 84 -9.03 -4.72 -2.56
C ILE A 84 -9.56 -3.42 -1.95
N VAL A 85 -8.87 -2.93 -0.92
CA VAL A 85 -9.20 -1.67 -0.25
C VAL A 85 -8.20 -0.60 -0.65
N LEU A 86 -8.68 0.47 -1.27
CA LEU A 86 -7.91 1.68 -1.49
C LEU A 86 -8.00 2.60 -0.27
N LEU A 87 -6.87 2.85 0.36
CA LEU A 87 -6.73 3.89 1.37
C LEU A 87 -6.40 5.22 0.71
N SER A 88 -7.39 6.11 0.61
CA SER A 88 -7.20 7.43 0.01
C SER A 88 -7.09 8.52 1.08
N ALA A 89 -6.51 9.66 0.73
CA ALA A 89 -6.50 10.84 1.57
C ALA A 89 -6.52 12.10 0.71
N PRO A 90 -7.20 13.18 1.12
CA PRO A 90 -7.08 14.46 0.46
C PRO A 90 -5.62 14.90 0.40
N LEU A 91 -5.21 15.49 -0.73
CA LEU A 91 -3.83 15.97 -0.91
C LEU A 91 -3.34 16.87 0.25
N PRO A 92 -4.14 17.81 0.79
CA PRO A 92 -3.72 18.60 1.95
C PRO A 92 -3.36 17.74 3.18
N THR A 93 -4.09 16.66 3.42
CA THR A 93 -3.83 15.71 4.52
C THR A 93 -2.53 14.95 4.28
N ILE A 94 -2.26 14.53 3.04
CA ILE A 94 -1.01 13.85 2.67
C ILE A 94 0.18 14.79 2.88
N LEU A 95 0.09 16.04 2.40
CA LEU A 95 1.16 17.03 2.57
C LEU A 95 1.41 17.37 4.04
N GLN A 96 0.35 17.50 4.85
CA GLN A 96 0.47 17.71 6.28
C GLN A 96 1.19 16.54 6.97
N ARG A 97 0.84 15.31 6.61
CA ARG A 97 1.49 14.09 7.14
C ARG A 97 2.96 14.04 6.76
N LEU A 98 3.31 14.36 5.52
CA LEU A 98 4.71 14.43 5.07
C LEU A 98 5.50 15.44 5.90
N ALA A 99 4.95 16.63 6.13
CA ALA A 99 5.60 17.68 6.91
C ALA A 99 5.81 17.32 8.39
N GLN A 100 4.96 16.46 8.96
CA GLN A 100 5.07 15.99 10.34
C GLN A 100 6.03 14.80 10.51
N ARG A 101 6.61 14.27 9.43
CA ARG A 101 7.54 13.15 9.52
C ARG A 101 8.84 13.55 10.19
N GLY A 102 9.48 12.57 10.84
CA GLY A 102 10.78 12.75 11.45
C GLY A 102 11.86 13.22 10.46
N PRO A 103 12.99 13.76 10.97
CA PRO A 103 14.11 14.19 10.14
C PRO A 103 14.64 13.03 9.28
N GLY A 104 14.90 13.27 7.99
CA GLY A 104 15.42 12.27 7.05
C GLY A 104 14.37 11.39 6.37
N ALA A 105 13.08 11.62 6.63
CA ALA A 105 12.00 10.93 5.91
C ALA A 105 11.74 11.54 4.53
N TYR A 106 11.33 10.72 3.57
CA TYR A 106 10.92 11.15 2.24
C TYR A 106 9.68 12.06 2.29
N GLY A 107 9.69 13.15 1.50
CA GLY A 107 8.57 14.09 1.36
C GLY A 107 8.77 15.45 2.05
N HIS A 108 9.99 15.74 2.50
CA HIS A 108 10.33 17.01 3.12
C HIS A 108 10.75 18.06 2.10
N SER A 109 11.34 17.66 0.96
CA SER A 109 11.73 18.59 -0.10
C SER A 109 10.57 18.90 -1.05
N GLU A 110 10.66 20.04 -1.74
CA GLU A 110 9.65 20.46 -2.73
C GLU A 110 9.57 19.48 -3.90
N GLU A 111 10.71 18.98 -4.37
CA GLU A 111 10.77 17.99 -5.45
C GLU A 111 10.08 16.67 -5.06
N GLU A 112 10.33 16.15 -3.86
CA GLU A 112 9.65 14.95 -3.37
C GLU A 112 8.13 15.16 -3.22
N ARG A 113 7.69 16.36 -2.81
CA ARG A 113 6.25 16.70 -2.72
C ARG A 113 5.60 16.78 -4.09
N GLN A 114 6.27 17.37 -5.07
CA GLN A 114 5.79 17.40 -6.46
C GLN A 114 5.72 16.00 -7.06
N ASN A 115 6.70 15.15 -6.78
CA ASN A 115 6.68 13.74 -7.18
C ASN A 115 5.52 12.99 -6.51
N VAL A 116 5.26 13.22 -5.22
CA VAL A 116 4.09 12.63 -4.53
C VAL A 116 2.79 13.11 -5.17
N MET A 117 2.65 14.39 -5.48
CA MET A 117 1.47 14.94 -6.17
C MET A 117 1.28 14.31 -7.55
N ALA A 118 2.35 14.18 -8.33
CA ALA A 118 2.30 13.57 -9.66
C ALA A 118 1.94 12.09 -9.60
N LEU A 119 2.49 11.36 -8.63
CA LEU A 119 2.15 9.95 -8.39
C LEU A 119 0.69 9.80 -7.98
N ILE A 120 0.19 10.62 -7.06
CA ILE A 120 -1.23 10.60 -6.66
C ILE A 120 -2.13 10.82 -7.88
N LEU A 121 -1.88 11.87 -8.67
CA LEU A 121 -2.73 12.21 -9.81
C LEU A 121 -2.72 11.14 -10.91
N LYS A 122 -1.61 10.41 -11.08
CA LYS A 122 -1.48 9.38 -12.11
C LYS A 122 -1.94 8.00 -11.63
N VAL A 123 -1.59 7.63 -10.40
CA VAL A 123 -1.74 6.26 -9.88
C VAL A 123 -3.07 6.09 -9.15
N GLU A 124 -3.54 7.09 -8.39
CA GLU A 124 -4.79 6.97 -7.62
C GLU A 124 -6.01 6.64 -8.49
N PRO A 125 -6.20 7.23 -9.70
CA PRO A 125 -7.29 6.81 -10.58
C PRO A 125 -7.20 5.34 -11.01
N LEU A 126 -5.99 4.82 -11.22
CA LEU A 126 -5.77 3.42 -11.59
C LEU A 126 -6.09 2.49 -10.42
N LEU A 127 -5.64 2.86 -9.21
CA LEU A 127 -5.95 2.12 -7.99
C LEU A 127 -7.45 2.11 -7.71
N ARG A 128 -8.12 3.25 -7.90
CA ARG A 128 -9.57 3.37 -7.71
C ARG A 128 -10.34 2.51 -8.71
N GLY A 129 -9.81 2.34 -9.93
CA GLY A 129 -10.40 1.44 -10.93
C GLY A 129 -10.31 -0.05 -10.57
N SER A 130 -9.39 -0.42 -9.68
CA SER A 130 -9.14 -1.81 -9.26
C SER A 130 -9.63 -2.10 -7.83
N ALA A 131 -10.11 -1.09 -7.11
CA ALA A 131 -10.52 -1.24 -5.72
C ALA A 131 -12.00 -1.62 -5.60
N ASP A 132 -12.31 -2.56 -4.72
CA ASP A 132 -13.68 -2.89 -4.33
C ASP A 132 -14.26 -1.86 -3.35
N LEU A 133 -13.39 -1.29 -2.52
CA LEU A 133 -13.74 -0.34 -1.47
C LEU A 133 -12.70 0.78 -1.40
N GLU A 134 -13.17 2.00 -1.22
CA GLU A 134 -12.32 3.15 -0.92
C GLU A 134 -12.61 3.66 0.50
N ILE A 135 -11.57 3.71 1.35
CA ILE A 135 -11.65 4.27 2.70
C ILE A 135 -10.81 5.53 2.76
N GLN A 136 -11.45 6.65 3.06
CA GLN A 136 -10.76 7.91 3.27
C GLN A 136 -10.10 7.93 4.66
N THR A 137 -8.77 7.97 4.67
CA THR A 137 -7.95 7.99 5.87
C THR A 137 -7.84 9.38 6.48
N THR A 138 -8.91 10.17 6.53
CA THR A 138 -8.89 11.51 7.18
C THR A 138 -9.00 11.44 8.71
N LYS A 139 -9.42 10.28 9.23
CA LYS A 139 -9.55 9.97 10.66
C LYS A 139 -8.19 9.56 11.27
N SER A 140 -8.16 9.31 12.58
CA SER A 140 -7.01 8.71 13.25
C SER A 140 -6.77 7.28 12.75
N LEU A 141 -5.51 6.82 12.83
CA LEU A 141 -5.11 5.46 12.42
C LEU A 141 -5.97 4.37 13.07
N SER A 142 -6.21 4.49 14.37
CA SER A 142 -7.03 3.52 15.12
C SER A 142 -8.48 3.47 14.63
N ALA A 143 -9.07 4.63 14.29
CA ALA A 143 -10.43 4.69 13.75
C ALA A 143 -10.51 4.10 12.33
N THR A 144 -9.47 4.28 11.51
CA THR A 144 -9.39 3.65 10.18
C THR A 144 -9.21 2.14 10.29
N ALA A 145 -8.36 1.65 11.20
CA ALA A 145 -8.20 0.21 11.43
C ALA A 145 -9.47 -0.44 11.96
N GLU A 146 -10.23 0.27 12.81
CA GLU A 146 -11.55 -0.18 13.28
C GLU A 146 -12.56 -0.28 12.15
N GLU A 147 -12.61 0.73 11.27
CA GLU A 147 -13.49 0.74 10.09
C GLU A 147 -13.16 -0.41 9.13
N ILE A 148 -11.87 -0.69 8.87
CA ILE A 148 -11.43 -1.83 8.07
C ILE A 148 -11.86 -3.15 8.72
N ALA A 149 -11.57 -3.33 10.01
CA ALA A 149 -11.92 -4.54 10.74
C ALA A 149 -13.44 -4.76 10.82
N ALA A 150 -14.24 -3.70 10.92
CA ALA A 150 -15.70 -3.81 10.95
C ALA A 150 -16.30 -4.21 9.59
N ILE A 151 -15.62 -3.90 8.48
CA ILE A 151 -16.11 -4.21 7.13
C ILE A 151 -15.60 -5.57 6.65
N LEU A 152 -14.39 -5.97 7.07
CA LEU A 152 -13.67 -7.11 6.51
C LEU A 152 -13.29 -8.19 7.54
N GLY A 153 -13.65 -8.00 8.82
CA GLY A 153 -13.26 -8.88 9.91
C GLY A 153 -14.17 -10.09 10.16
N ASP A 154 -15.27 -10.22 9.41
CA ASP A 154 -16.24 -11.33 9.49
C ASP A 154 -15.89 -12.47 8.52
#